data_AF-A0A0C6FHM7-F1
#
_entry.id   AF-A0A0C6FHM7-F1
#
_cell.length_a   1.000
_cell.length_b   1.000
_cell.length_c   1.000
_cell.angle_alpha   90.00
_cell.angle_beta   90.00
_cell.angle_gamma   90.00
#
_symmetry.space_group_name_H-M   'P 1'
#
loop_
_entity.id
_entity.type
_entity.pdbx_description
1 polymer ?
#
loop_
_entity_poly.entity_id
_entity_poly.type
_entity_poly.pdbx_seq_one_letter_code
_entity_poly.pdbx_strand_id
1 'polypeptide(L)'
;MKSLTDFIATLPGVRPRKARALILDGEVLSKSERADIRYGESFWDVTLEVGPDAAAAILSAYRAGRLPMQPRAVPVEAPEAEAYLARRETLLATLAERDRRRRAPKDLSLVRETDFQDDHFLDTVFFEANGKGGGTLVLAGIPVTKTVVGYSTNSGKNVGYSVSFHWVGSDGMRRSSGREAPEASNRRNDAERDWGLPGG
;
A
#
# COMPACT_ATOMS: atom_id res chain seq x y z
N MET A 1 1.03 -2.92 -10.19
CA MET A 1 1.94 -2.76 -11.35
C MET A 1 2.47 -4.14 -11.73
N LYS A 2 3.21 -4.29 -12.85
CA LYS A 2 3.85 -5.58 -13.20
C LYS A 2 5.22 -5.67 -12.52
N SER A 3 5.66 -6.87 -12.16
CA SER A 3 7.04 -7.05 -11.69
C SER A 3 8.02 -6.80 -12.85
N LEU A 4 9.24 -6.37 -12.54
CA LEU A 4 10.31 -6.16 -13.51
C LEU A 4 10.62 -7.44 -14.29
N THR A 5 10.69 -8.58 -13.60
CA THR A 5 10.92 -9.88 -14.23
C THR A 5 9.81 -10.22 -15.20
N ASP A 6 8.56 -10.03 -14.77
CA ASP A 6 7.39 -10.33 -15.59
C ASP A 6 7.32 -9.40 -16.80
N PHE A 7 7.62 -8.10 -16.63
CA PHE A 7 7.66 -7.16 -17.76
C PHE A 7 8.75 -7.53 -18.78
N ILE A 8 9.95 -7.89 -18.33
CA ILE A 8 11.00 -8.34 -19.25
C ILE A 8 10.58 -9.63 -19.97
N ALA A 9 9.84 -10.53 -19.30
CA ALA A 9 9.37 -11.77 -19.90
C ALA A 9 8.33 -11.55 -21.03
N THR A 10 7.71 -10.38 -21.11
CA THR A 10 6.81 -10.04 -22.25
C THR A 10 7.57 -9.61 -23.50
N LEU A 11 8.90 -9.52 -23.46
CA LEU A 11 9.74 -9.12 -24.58
C LEU A 11 10.23 -10.37 -25.33
N PRO A 12 9.76 -10.63 -26.56
CA PRO A 12 10.10 -11.86 -27.27
C PRO A 12 11.60 -12.01 -27.51
N GLY A 13 12.12 -13.20 -27.23
CA GLY A 13 13.52 -13.54 -27.50
C GLY A 13 14.53 -12.94 -26.51
N VAL A 14 14.11 -12.17 -25.49
CA VAL A 14 15.00 -11.68 -24.43
C VAL A 14 15.35 -12.82 -23.46
N ARG A 15 16.55 -12.78 -22.86
CA ARG A 15 16.96 -13.62 -21.73
C ARG A 15 16.64 -12.92 -20.41
N PRO A 16 15.52 -13.20 -19.72
CA PRO A 16 14.97 -12.29 -18.72
C PRO A 16 15.87 -12.07 -17.51
N ARG A 17 16.49 -13.14 -16.98
CA ARG A 17 17.40 -13.04 -15.83
C ARG A 17 18.63 -12.19 -16.12
N LYS A 18 19.22 -12.33 -17.32
CA LYS A 18 20.38 -11.55 -17.74
C LYS A 18 20.00 -10.09 -17.96
N ALA A 19 18.89 -9.84 -18.66
CA ALA A 19 18.40 -8.49 -18.90
C ALA A 19 18.09 -7.77 -17.57
N ARG A 20 17.47 -8.46 -16.62
CA ARG A 20 17.20 -7.91 -15.28
C ARG A 20 18.48 -7.49 -14.58
N ALA A 21 19.54 -8.31 -14.60
CA ALA A 21 20.82 -7.96 -13.99
C ALA A 21 21.37 -6.66 -14.61
N LEU A 22 21.51 -6.59 -15.94
CA LEU A 22 22.05 -5.42 -16.64
C LEU A 22 21.22 -4.15 -16.40
N ILE A 23 19.90 -4.27 -16.33
CA ILE A 23 19.00 -3.16 -16.00
C ILE A 23 19.28 -2.64 -14.59
N LEU A 24 19.41 -3.54 -13.61
CA LEU A 24 19.67 -3.17 -12.21
C LEU A 24 21.09 -2.66 -11.99
N ASP A 25 22.06 -3.16 -12.75
CA ASP A 25 23.45 -2.72 -12.70
C ASP A 25 23.63 -1.32 -13.35
N GLY A 26 22.64 -0.88 -14.16
CA GLY A 26 22.63 0.45 -14.79
C GLY A 26 23.31 0.49 -16.16
N GLU A 27 23.54 -0.66 -16.77
CA GLU A 27 24.15 -0.76 -18.11
C GLU A 27 23.15 -0.45 -19.23
N VAL A 28 21.85 -0.58 -18.95
CA VAL A 28 20.78 -0.41 -19.95
C VAL A 28 20.03 0.91 -19.79
N LEU A 29 19.75 1.28 -18.54
CA LEU A 29 18.91 2.42 -18.15
C LEU A 29 19.74 3.49 -17.46
N SER A 30 19.38 4.75 -17.70
CA SER A 30 19.87 5.88 -16.91
C SER A 30 19.43 5.78 -15.45
N LYS A 31 20.10 6.55 -14.57
CA LYS A 31 19.76 6.61 -13.15
C LYS A 31 18.31 7.04 -12.90
N SER A 32 17.78 7.97 -13.70
CA SER A 32 16.41 8.47 -13.58
C SER A 32 15.37 7.44 -14.02
N GLU A 33 15.60 6.75 -15.14
CA GLU A 33 14.69 5.68 -15.60
C GLU A 33 14.68 4.52 -14.60
N ARG A 34 15.84 4.18 -14.04
CA ARG A 34 15.96 3.11 -13.06
C ARG A 34 15.32 3.46 -11.71
N ALA A 35 15.20 4.75 -11.37
CA ALA A 35 14.49 5.20 -10.17
C ALA A 35 12.98 4.90 -10.22
N ASP A 36 12.44 4.63 -11.41
CA ASP A 36 11.07 4.21 -11.59
C ASP A 36 10.88 2.68 -11.45
N ILE A 37 11.93 1.95 -11.07
CA ILE A 37 11.85 0.57 -10.58
C ILE A 37 11.84 0.62 -9.06
N ARG A 38 10.79 0.10 -8.43
CA ARG A 38 10.53 0.26 -6.99
C ARG A 38 10.19 -1.08 -6.36
N TYR A 39 10.42 -1.22 -5.06
CA TYR A 39 9.90 -2.37 -4.33
C TYR A 39 8.38 -2.30 -4.26
N GLY A 40 7.72 -3.43 -4.50
CA GLY A 40 6.29 -3.60 -4.28
C GLY A 40 5.95 -3.51 -2.79
N GLU A 41 4.68 -3.21 -2.51
CA GLU A 41 4.16 -3.04 -1.14
C GLU A 41 3.73 -4.36 -0.48
N SER A 42 3.90 -5.49 -1.17
CA SER A 42 3.56 -6.79 -0.59
C SER A 42 4.52 -7.16 0.53
N PHE A 43 3.97 -7.41 1.72
CA PHE A 43 4.74 -7.79 2.90
C PHE A 43 5.27 -9.24 2.85
N TRP A 44 4.72 -10.08 1.97
CA TRP A 44 5.14 -11.47 1.79
C TRP A 44 6.12 -11.67 0.63
N ASP A 45 6.14 -10.75 -0.34
CA ASP A 45 6.91 -10.92 -1.57
C ASP A 45 7.60 -9.62 -1.99
N VAL A 46 8.91 -9.58 -1.79
CA VAL A 46 9.77 -8.45 -2.16
C VAL A 46 10.02 -8.48 -3.67
N THR A 47 9.02 -8.09 -4.42
CA THR A 47 9.11 -7.94 -5.88
C THR A 47 9.54 -6.53 -6.24
N LEU A 48 10.36 -6.42 -7.30
CA LEU A 48 10.61 -5.13 -7.94
C LEU A 48 9.51 -4.89 -8.96
N GLU A 49 8.71 -3.87 -8.77
CA GLU A 49 7.71 -3.40 -9.72
C GLU A 49 8.34 -2.41 -10.70
N VAL A 50 7.88 -2.44 -11.95
CA VAL A 50 8.34 -1.54 -13.01
C VAL A 50 7.30 -0.44 -13.25
N GLY A 51 7.69 0.81 -13.03
CA GLY A 51 6.89 1.96 -13.39
C GLY A 51 6.91 2.24 -14.91
N PRO A 52 6.06 3.17 -15.36
CA PRO A 52 5.85 3.43 -16.79
C PRO A 52 7.08 4.04 -17.49
N ASP A 53 7.96 4.76 -16.78
CA ASP A 53 9.17 5.34 -17.38
C ASP A 53 10.26 4.30 -17.55
N ALA A 54 10.47 3.47 -16.51
CA ALA A 54 11.35 2.32 -16.61
C ALA A 54 10.90 1.36 -17.71
N ALA A 55 9.61 1.06 -17.77
CA ALA A 55 9.04 0.17 -18.80
C ALA A 55 9.24 0.72 -20.22
N ALA A 56 9.04 2.03 -20.43
CA ALA A 56 9.24 2.67 -21.73
C ALA A 56 10.71 2.62 -22.16
N ALA A 57 11.63 2.89 -21.24
CA ALA A 57 13.06 2.83 -21.50
C ALA A 57 13.55 1.41 -21.79
N ILE A 58 13.05 0.41 -21.06
CA ILE A 58 13.33 -1.01 -21.32
C ILE A 58 12.83 -1.41 -22.71
N LEU A 59 11.60 -1.03 -23.09
CA LEU A 59 11.05 -1.33 -24.42
C LEU A 59 11.86 -0.65 -25.54
N SER A 60 12.32 0.58 -25.32
CA SER A 60 13.21 1.28 -26.25
C SER A 60 14.56 0.56 -26.40
N ALA A 61 15.18 0.15 -25.29
CA ALA A 61 16.41 -0.64 -25.31
C ALA A 61 16.24 -1.99 -26.02
N TYR A 62 15.10 -2.64 -25.83
CA TYR A 62 14.73 -3.86 -26.54
C TYR A 62 14.68 -3.65 -28.05
N ARG A 63 13.91 -2.66 -28.51
CA ARG A 63 13.78 -2.31 -29.94
C ARG A 63 15.12 -1.95 -30.57
N ALA A 64 16.03 -1.34 -29.80
CA ALA A 64 17.39 -1.03 -30.21
C ALA A 64 18.37 -2.23 -30.16
N GLY A 65 17.91 -3.43 -29.78
CA GLY A 65 18.75 -4.62 -29.67
C GLY A 65 19.78 -4.58 -28.53
N ARG A 66 19.63 -3.66 -27.56
CA ARG A 66 20.56 -3.48 -26.44
C ARG A 66 20.33 -4.45 -25.29
N LEU A 67 19.24 -5.22 -25.31
CA LEU A 67 18.97 -6.25 -24.31
C LEU A 67 19.63 -7.59 -24.71
N PRO A 68 20.00 -8.43 -23.73
CA PRO A 68 20.58 -9.74 -24.00
C PRO A 68 19.54 -10.67 -24.61
N MET A 69 19.69 -10.96 -25.90
CA MET A 69 18.79 -11.81 -26.68
C MET A 69 19.21 -13.29 -26.65
N GLN A 70 18.27 -14.17 -26.99
CA GLN A 70 18.55 -15.55 -27.37
C GLN A 70 19.36 -15.61 -28.68
N PRO A 71 20.13 -16.68 -28.94
CA PRO A 71 20.90 -16.80 -30.16
C PRO A 71 20.00 -16.67 -31.40
N ARG A 72 20.41 -15.84 -32.36
CA ARG A 72 19.66 -15.54 -33.61
C ARG A 72 18.30 -14.84 -33.41
N ALA A 73 17.91 -14.50 -32.18
CA ALA A 73 16.71 -13.72 -31.96
C ALA A 73 16.98 -12.24 -32.27
N VAL A 74 16.01 -11.61 -32.91
CA VAL A 74 15.99 -10.17 -33.18
C VAL A 74 14.78 -9.54 -32.50
N PRO A 75 14.81 -8.24 -32.17
CA PRO A 75 13.64 -7.56 -31.63
C PRO A 75 12.48 -7.64 -32.62
N VAL A 76 11.30 -8.01 -32.12
CA VAL A 76 10.03 -8.03 -32.86
C VAL A 76 8.99 -7.22 -32.08
N GLU A 77 7.77 -7.11 -32.60
CA GLU A 77 6.69 -6.44 -31.87
C GLU A 77 6.44 -7.11 -30.51
N ALA A 78 6.22 -6.29 -29.48
CA ALA A 78 6.00 -6.74 -28.11
C ALA A 78 4.64 -6.23 -27.61
N PRO A 79 3.51 -6.78 -28.13
CA PRO A 79 2.18 -6.24 -27.91
C PRO A 79 1.80 -6.18 -26.42
N GLU A 80 2.25 -7.13 -25.61
CA GLU A 80 2.02 -7.11 -24.15
C GLU A 80 2.76 -5.98 -23.43
N ALA A 81 4.01 -5.69 -23.83
CA ALA A 81 4.78 -4.58 -23.27
C ALA A 81 4.17 -3.23 -23.69
N GLU A 82 3.68 -3.15 -24.93
CA GLU A 82 2.99 -1.97 -25.46
C GLU A 82 1.64 -1.74 -24.76
N ALA A 83 0.85 -2.79 -24.54
CA ALA A 83 -0.40 -2.73 -23.78
C ALA A 83 -0.19 -2.36 -22.30
N TYR A 84 0.97 -2.70 -21.72
CA TYR A 84 1.35 -2.18 -20.40
C TYR A 84 1.53 -0.66 -20.44
N LEU A 85 2.26 -0.15 -21.42
CA LEU A 85 2.50 1.29 -21.59
C LEU A 85 1.27 2.07 -22.05
N ALA A 86 0.32 1.45 -22.74
CA ALA A 86 -0.97 2.07 -23.07
C ALA A 86 -1.74 2.49 -21.81
N ARG A 87 -1.49 1.86 -20.67
CA ARG A 87 -2.07 2.19 -19.35
C ARG A 87 -1.24 3.20 -18.56
N ARG A 88 -0.32 3.92 -19.21
CA ARG A 88 0.65 4.84 -18.57
C ARG A 88 0.00 5.82 -17.60
N GLU A 89 -1.09 6.49 -17.99
CA GLU A 89 -1.74 7.46 -17.11
C GLU A 89 -2.30 6.81 -15.84
N THR A 90 -2.92 5.64 -15.96
CA THR A 90 -3.42 4.87 -14.81
C THR A 90 -2.27 4.44 -13.89
N LEU A 91 -1.13 4.03 -14.45
CA LEU A 91 0.07 3.67 -13.68
C LEU A 91 0.64 4.88 -12.94
N LEU A 92 0.74 6.04 -13.59
CA LEU A 92 1.18 7.29 -12.97
C LEU A 92 0.25 7.73 -11.85
N ALA A 93 -1.07 7.66 -12.06
CA ALA A 93 -2.06 7.98 -11.03
C ALA A 93 -1.94 7.03 -9.82
N THR A 94 -1.72 5.73 -10.06
CA THR A 94 -1.49 4.74 -8.99
C THR A 94 -0.24 5.06 -8.18
N LEU A 95 0.86 5.43 -8.85
CA LEU A 95 2.11 5.83 -8.20
C LEU A 95 1.94 7.11 -7.38
N ALA A 96 1.27 8.11 -7.94
CA ALA A 96 0.99 9.37 -7.25
C ALA A 96 0.14 9.15 -5.99
N GLU A 97 -0.85 8.26 -6.06
CA GLU A 97 -1.70 7.91 -4.92
C GLU A 97 -0.92 7.17 -3.82
N ARG A 98 -0.05 6.23 -4.20
CA ARG A 98 0.88 5.57 -3.26
C ARG A 98 1.82 6.55 -2.60
N ASP A 99 2.43 7.44 -3.39
CA ASP A 99 3.35 8.47 -2.90
C ASP A 99 2.64 9.49 -1.99
N ARG A 100 1.37 9.79 -2.24
CA ARG A 100 0.52 10.58 -1.35
C ARG A 100 0.30 9.85 -0.03
N ARG A 101 -0.22 8.60 -0.07
CA ARG A 101 -0.51 7.80 1.13
C ARG A 101 0.72 7.57 1.99
N ARG A 102 1.89 7.32 1.40
CA ARG A 102 3.14 7.17 2.17
C ARG A 102 3.54 8.45 2.92
N ARG A 103 3.27 9.63 2.36
CA ARG A 103 3.62 10.92 2.97
C ARG A 103 2.57 11.41 3.97
N ALA A 104 1.32 11.04 3.78
CA ALA A 104 0.19 11.53 4.54
C ALA A 104 0.29 11.36 6.08
N PRO A 105 0.88 10.29 6.64
CA PRO A 105 1.11 10.21 8.09
C PRO A 105 1.98 11.35 8.64
N LYS A 106 2.93 11.86 7.84
CA LYS A 106 3.83 12.96 8.21
C LYS A 106 3.35 14.33 7.75
N ASP A 107 2.35 14.37 6.88
CA ASP A 107 1.75 15.58 6.31
C ASP A 107 0.24 15.38 6.19
N LEU A 108 -0.47 15.80 7.24
CA LEU A 108 -1.91 15.59 7.37
C LEU A 108 -2.72 16.30 6.27
N SER A 109 -2.14 17.32 5.60
CA SER A 109 -2.80 18.02 4.49
C SER A 109 -3.07 17.12 3.29
N LEU A 110 -2.33 16.01 3.19
CA LEU A 110 -2.48 15.03 2.11
C LEU A 110 -3.60 14.02 2.37
N VAL A 111 -4.13 13.94 3.60
CA VAL A 111 -5.20 13.00 3.97
C VAL A 111 -6.53 13.45 3.36
N ARG A 112 -7.28 12.51 2.79
CA ARG A 112 -8.61 12.75 2.19
C ARG A 112 -9.69 12.04 3.00
N GLU A 113 -10.93 12.53 2.95
CA GLU A 113 -12.06 11.88 3.63
C GLU A 113 -12.25 10.43 3.17
N THR A 114 -12.00 10.13 1.89
CA THR A 114 -12.06 8.76 1.35
C THR A 114 -11.10 7.79 2.04
N ASP A 115 -10.03 8.30 2.65
CA ASP A 115 -9.09 7.46 3.39
C ASP A 115 -9.65 7.02 4.75
N PHE A 116 -10.72 7.64 5.26
CA PHE A 116 -11.23 7.36 6.60
C PHE A 116 -11.84 5.95 6.73
N GLN A 117 -12.12 5.30 5.61
CA GLN A 117 -12.59 3.92 5.56
C GLN A 117 -11.46 2.89 5.75
N ASP A 118 -10.20 3.30 5.63
CA ASP A 118 -9.04 2.46 5.83
C ASP A 118 -8.52 2.64 7.26
N ASP A 119 -8.98 1.79 8.18
CA ASP A 119 -8.67 1.90 9.61
C ASP A 119 -7.18 1.69 9.90
N HIS A 120 -6.48 0.87 9.13
CA HIS A 120 -5.03 0.67 9.24
C HIS A 120 -4.26 1.94 8.85
N PHE A 121 -4.66 2.57 7.75
CA PHE A 121 -4.07 3.84 7.33
C PHE A 121 -4.34 4.95 8.36
N LEU A 122 -5.58 5.09 8.82
CA LEU A 122 -5.92 6.07 9.86
C LEU A 122 -5.14 5.81 11.15
N ASP A 123 -5.02 4.56 11.59
CA ASP A 123 -4.26 4.20 12.80
C ASP A 123 -2.80 4.65 12.70
N THR A 124 -2.18 4.48 11.52
CA THR A 124 -0.83 4.96 11.21
C THR A 124 -0.74 6.49 11.27
N VAL A 125 -1.70 7.20 10.66
CA VAL A 125 -1.77 8.67 10.70
C VAL A 125 -1.89 9.18 12.13
N PHE A 126 -2.79 8.60 12.93
CA PHE A 126 -2.96 8.99 14.34
C PHE A 126 -1.72 8.66 15.18
N PHE A 127 -1.08 7.52 14.92
CA PHE A 127 0.13 7.13 15.63
C PHE A 127 1.29 8.09 15.35
N GLU A 128 1.49 8.48 14.09
CA GLU A 128 2.56 9.43 13.73
C GLU A 128 2.29 10.82 14.33
N ALA A 129 1.03 11.27 14.37
CA ALA A 129 0.68 12.59 14.87
C ALA A 129 0.63 12.70 16.40
N ASN A 130 0.01 11.72 17.09
CA ASN A 130 -0.29 11.79 18.52
C ASN A 130 0.37 10.67 19.36
N GLY A 131 1.09 9.75 18.73
CA GLY A 131 1.64 8.57 19.41
C GLY A 131 0.58 7.53 19.77
N LYS A 132 0.84 6.79 20.86
CA LYS A 132 -0.05 5.70 21.31
C LYS A 132 -1.28 6.27 22.00
N GLY A 133 -2.45 5.73 21.67
CA GLY A 133 -3.72 6.04 22.35
C GLY A 133 -4.81 6.56 21.42
N GLY A 134 -5.88 7.06 22.03
CA GLY A 134 -6.96 7.78 21.36
C GLY A 134 -6.70 9.29 21.30
N GLY A 135 -7.59 10.02 20.65
CA GLY A 135 -7.50 11.47 20.50
C GLY A 135 -8.35 11.97 19.35
N THR A 136 -8.36 13.27 19.12
CA THR A 136 -9.06 13.88 17.97
C THR A 136 -8.05 14.61 17.10
N LEU A 137 -8.16 14.41 15.78
CA LEU A 137 -7.39 15.13 14.77
C LEU A 137 -8.34 15.77 13.77
N VAL A 138 -7.96 16.91 13.21
CA VAL A 138 -8.65 17.51 12.08
C VAL A 138 -7.98 17.03 10.81
N LEU A 139 -8.67 16.17 10.04
CA LEU A 139 -8.18 15.58 8.80
C LEU A 139 -9.11 16.00 7.67
N ALA A 140 -8.59 16.47 6.54
CA ALA A 140 -9.41 17.02 5.45
C ALA A 140 -10.46 18.07 5.91
N GLY A 141 -10.16 18.84 6.96
CA GLY A 141 -11.08 19.81 7.58
C GLY A 141 -12.17 19.19 8.47
N ILE A 142 -12.18 17.87 8.64
CA ILE A 142 -13.17 17.11 9.43
C ILE A 142 -12.55 16.67 10.76
N PRO A 143 -13.18 16.94 11.91
CA PRO A 143 -12.78 16.35 13.18
C PRO A 143 -13.03 14.83 13.17
N VAL A 144 -11.96 14.07 13.34
CA VAL A 144 -11.98 12.60 13.46
C VAL A 144 -11.49 12.22 14.84
N THR A 145 -12.29 11.43 15.58
CA THR A 145 -11.94 10.95 16.91
C THR A 145 -11.58 9.47 16.87
N LYS A 146 -10.37 9.15 17.33
CA LYS A 146 -9.89 7.79 17.57
C LYS A 146 -10.12 7.40 19.02
N THR A 147 -10.70 6.22 19.21
CA THR A 147 -10.89 5.57 20.51
C THR A 147 -10.14 4.24 20.50
N VAL A 148 -9.47 3.93 21.61
CA VAL A 148 -8.77 2.65 21.81
C VAL A 148 -9.29 2.03 23.11
N VAL A 149 -9.78 0.80 23.05
CA VAL A 149 -10.34 0.07 24.19
C VAL A 149 -9.62 -1.26 24.36
N GLY A 150 -9.12 -1.53 25.57
CA GLY A 150 -8.47 -2.78 25.90
C GLY A 150 -9.45 -3.81 26.48
N TYR A 151 -9.40 -5.04 25.98
CA TYR A 151 -10.21 -6.18 26.42
C TYR A 151 -9.31 -7.30 26.92
N SER A 152 -9.53 -7.73 28.16
CA SER A 152 -8.73 -8.81 28.75
C SER A 152 -9.10 -10.17 28.15
N THR A 153 -8.13 -11.06 28.01
CA THR A 153 -8.43 -12.47 27.70
C THR A 153 -9.22 -13.12 28.85
N ASN A 154 -9.88 -14.26 28.60
CA ASN A 154 -10.57 -15.00 29.68
C ASN A 154 -9.65 -15.33 30.87
N SER A 155 -8.38 -15.65 30.61
CA SER A 155 -7.36 -15.86 31.66
C SER A 155 -6.88 -14.56 32.32
N GLY A 156 -7.10 -13.40 31.69
CA GLY A 156 -6.65 -12.09 32.14
C GLY A 156 -5.17 -11.82 31.96
N LYS A 157 -4.44 -12.74 31.32
CA LYS A 157 -2.98 -12.62 31.17
C LYS A 157 -2.58 -11.63 30.08
N ASN A 158 -3.44 -11.45 29.07
CA ASN A 158 -3.18 -10.60 27.92
C ASN A 158 -4.37 -9.65 27.70
N VAL A 159 -4.13 -8.56 26.99
CA VAL A 159 -5.14 -7.57 26.60
C VAL A 159 -5.09 -7.40 25.09
N GLY A 160 -6.23 -7.67 24.42
CA GLY A 160 -6.47 -7.28 23.03
C GLY A 160 -6.99 -5.86 22.97
N TYR A 161 -6.78 -5.15 21.86
CA TYR A 161 -7.22 -3.75 21.72
C TYR A 161 -8.12 -3.56 20.51
N SER A 162 -9.31 -3.02 20.76
CA SER A 162 -10.18 -2.49 19.72
C SER A 162 -9.80 -1.05 19.41
N VAL A 163 -9.83 -0.67 18.14
CA VAL A 163 -9.58 0.69 17.67
C VAL A 163 -10.76 1.12 16.81
N SER A 164 -11.35 2.25 17.13
CA SER A 164 -12.47 2.82 16.36
C SER A 164 -12.24 4.30 16.07
N PHE A 165 -12.69 4.73 14.90
CA PHE A 165 -12.65 6.09 14.40
C PHE A 165 -14.06 6.57 14.16
N HIS A 166 -14.36 7.80 14.57
CA HIS A 166 -15.69 8.41 14.42
C HIS A 166 -15.55 9.80 13.83
N TRP A 167 -16.42 10.14 12.88
CA TRP A 167 -16.46 11.47 12.27
C TRP A 167 -17.86 11.80 11.75
N VAL A 168 -18.06 13.08 11.44
CA VAL A 168 -19.20 13.55 10.64
C VAL A 168 -18.67 13.87 9.26
N GLY A 169 -19.16 13.19 8.23
CA GLY A 169 -18.74 13.37 6.85
C GLY A 169 -19.04 14.78 6.34
N SER A 170 -18.44 15.14 5.20
CA SER A 170 -18.75 16.40 4.51
C SER A 170 -20.22 16.52 4.10
N ASP A 171 -20.93 15.39 4.01
CA ASP A 171 -22.37 15.28 3.78
C ASP A 171 -23.22 15.43 5.06
N GLY A 172 -22.60 15.65 6.22
CA GLY A 172 -23.27 15.75 7.51
C GLY A 172 -23.64 14.41 8.15
N MET A 173 -23.33 13.27 7.51
CA MET A 173 -23.66 11.96 8.05
C MET A 173 -22.60 11.48 9.04
N ARG A 174 -23.04 10.92 10.17
CA ARG A 174 -22.14 10.26 11.12
C ARG A 174 -21.65 8.95 10.54
N ARG A 175 -20.34 8.72 10.61
CA ARG A 175 -19.68 7.52 10.12
C ARG A 175 -18.64 7.04 11.12
N SER A 176 -18.31 5.76 11.01
CA SER A 176 -17.26 5.13 11.80
C SER A 176 -16.54 4.04 11.01
N SER A 177 -15.30 3.79 11.38
CA SER A 177 -14.48 2.66 10.92
C SER A 177 -13.69 2.12 12.10
N GLY A 178 -13.17 0.90 12.00
CA GLY A 178 -12.39 0.33 13.07
C GLY A 178 -12.34 -1.19 13.05
N ARG A 179 -11.60 -1.72 14.02
CA ARG A 179 -11.43 -3.13 14.26
C ARG A 179 -11.70 -3.45 15.72
N GLU A 180 -12.42 -4.54 15.93
CA GLU A 180 -12.70 -5.06 17.25
C GLU A 180 -11.73 -6.18 17.59
N ALA A 181 -11.22 -6.18 18.82
CA ALA A 181 -10.40 -7.26 19.33
C ALA A 181 -11.26 -8.53 19.53
N PRO A 182 -10.77 -9.72 19.19
CA PRO A 182 -11.46 -10.97 19.49
C PRO A 182 -11.78 -11.13 20.99
N GLU A 183 -10.98 -10.54 21.86
CA GLU A 183 -11.20 -10.55 23.30
C GLU A 183 -12.43 -9.76 23.74
N ALA A 184 -12.98 -8.87 22.90
CA ALA A 184 -14.17 -8.10 23.23
C ALA A 184 -15.38 -8.99 23.54
N SER A 185 -15.52 -10.12 22.85
CA SER A 185 -16.60 -11.09 23.06
C SER A 185 -16.34 -12.11 24.18
N ASN A 186 -15.24 -11.98 24.94
CA ASN A 186 -14.96 -12.89 26.04
C ASN A 186 -15.98 -12.71 27.16
N ARG A 187 -16.45 -13.82 27.76
CA ARG A 187 -17.35 -13.81 28.93
C ARG A 187 -16.85 -12.90 30.06
N ARG A 188 -15.53 -12.76 30.20
CA ARG A 188 -14.91 -11.88 31.20
C ARG A 188 -15.25 -10.40 30.98
N ASN A 189 -15.43 -9.97 29.73
CA ASN A 189 -15.70 -8.59 29.34
C ASN A 189 -17.19 -8.34 29.00
N ASP A 190 -18.05 -9.34 29.22
CA ASP A 190 -19.49 -9.23 29.05
C ASP A 190 -20.08 -8.33 30.16
N ALA A 191 -20.76 -7.25 29.75
CA ALA A 191 -21.38 -6.30 30.68
C ALA A 191 -22.56 -6.92 31.46
N GLU A 192 -23.19 -7.97 30.92
CA GLU A 192 -24.31 -8.68 31.55
C GLU A 192 -23.87 -9.92 32.33
N ARG A 193 -22.55 -10.12 32.49
CA ARG A 193 -21.96 -11.32 33.09
C ARG A 193 -22.61 -11.73 34.41
N ASP A 194 -22.95 -10.75 35.24
CA ASP A 194 -23.48 -10.99 36.59
C ASP A 194 -25.01 -10.85 36.69
N TRP A 195 -25.74 -10.65 35.58
CA TRP A 195 -27.22 -10.56 35.55
C TRP A 195 -27.84 -9.68 36.66
N GLY A 196 -27.14 -8.63 37.11
CA GLY A 196 -27.57 -7.75 38.19
C GLY A 196 -27.32 -8.26 39.63
N LEU A 197 -26.49 -9.28 39.82
CA LEU A 197 -26.08 -9.74 41.15
C LEU A 197 -24.87 -8.92 41.66
N PRO A 198 -24.92 -8.37 42.89
CA PRO A 198 -23.76 -7.70 43.47
C PRO A 198 -22.63 -8.71 43.69
N GLY A 199 -21.47 -8.44 43.08
CA GLY A 199 -20.28 -9.28 43.24
C GLY A 199 -19.83 -9.34 44.71
N GLY A 200 -19.61 -10.56 45.21
CA GLY A 200 -19.10 -10.84 46.55
C GLY A 200 -17.58 -10.70 46.70
#